data_AF-A0A351F5L6-F1
#
_entry.id   AF-A0A351F5L6-F1
#
_cell.length_a   1.000
_cell.length_b   1.000
_cell.length_c   1.000
_cell.angle_alpha   90.00
_cell.angle_beta   90.00
_cell.angle_gamma   90.00
#
_symmetry.space_group_name_H-M   'P 1'
#
loop_
_entity.id
_entity.type
_entity.pdbx_description
1 polymer ?
#
loop_
_entity_poly.entity_id
_entity_poly.type
_entity_poly.pdbx_seq_one_letter_code
_entity_poly.pdbx_strand_id
1 'polypeptide(L)'
;GGNNYEFSNDFAQITFKVKPLAEHGSCDLKLKINNAYNSGFVDMTDKVTASNATFTILRNTVNDLILKLNKEGNGYIITDYLCMTYDTVNIPDEYKGLPIVGIEYAAFMNHAEIKNLTLPSRLQYIGRESFAGCSGIKELVIPQEVTSIDESAFERCTGIEKLTLPLGLETIAMSAFKGCIRITDVELPFTLKELGAAAFRDCYTLNTVKISKNTSIGKNAFASCDDGLKFITVADNKNLASYIDSLEIKPKTEIVKDISLGTLSDVPEQQYTKSEITPAAEIKLTSGAKVEFGKDYRIVYVRNTDIGTAKMYVAGINGYGEGYVTTFEIACKHPEVSKVISKEASCTTKGNYVVTCKLCGEKFDEEIPAKGHTPSGEWVIKRRPTITKTGEKYMLCTVCRFRVNITELPKAYPDINGDGNINSADALIVLQYSVDLNDTIKTEEQFMNADTNGDGKINSVDALTILKISVGMEKI
;
A
#
# COMPACT_ATOMS: atom_id res chain seq x y z
N GLY A 1 43.98 -15.99 4.32
CA GLY A 1 44.51 -14.65 4.65
C GLY A 1 43.35 -13.69 4.64
N GLY A 2 43.07 -13.06 5.79
CA GLY A 2 41.95 -12.13 5.97
C GLY A 2 42.16 -10.82 5.23
N ASN A 3 41.93 -10.82 3.92
CA ASN A 3 41.86 -9.60 3.14
C ASN A 3 40.38 -9.31 2.87
N ASN A 4 39.89 -8.17 3.34
CA ASN A 4 38.62 -7.60 2.92
C ASN A 4 38.89 -6.77 1.66
N TYR A 5 38.14 -7.03 0.59
CA TYR A 5 38.19 -6.23 -0.63
C TYR A 5 36.82 -5.58 -0.82
N GLU A 6 36.81 -4.24 -0.90
CA GLU A 6 35.66 -3.46 -1.32
C GLU A 6 35.76 -3.22 -2.83
N PHE A 7 34.70 -3.52 -3.56
CA PHE A 7 34.64 -3.32 -5.01
C PHE A 7 33.61 -2.23 -5.32
N SER A 8 34.03 -1.23 -6.09
CA SER A 8 33.14 -0.27 -6.73
C SER A 8 33.08 -0.55 -8.24
N ASN A 9 31.87 -0.84 -8.73
CA ASN A 9 31.46 -1.03 -10.13
C ASN A 9 31.67 -2.41 -10.80
N ASP A 10 30.91 -2.61 -11.89
CA ASP A 10 30.34 -3.86 -12.42
C ASP A 10 31.29 -4.94 -12.99
N PHE A 11 32.62 -4.82 -12.88
CA PHE A 11 33.53 -5.86 -13.33
C PHE A 11 34.79 -5.91 -12.47
N ALA A 12 34.95 -6.98 -11.67
CA ALA A 12 36.19 -7.27 -10.98
C ALA A 12 36.68 -8.67 -11.35
N GLN A 13 37.74 -8.74 -12.16
CA GLN A 13 38.50 -9.97 -12.34
C GLN A 13 39.37 -10.19 -11.10
N ILE A 14 39.16 -11.30 -10.40
CA ILE A 14 39.96 -11.64 -9.20
C ILE A 14 40.94 -12.74 -9.57
N THR A 15 42.24 -12.43 -9.50
CA THR A 15 43.32 -13.39 -9.70
C THR A 15 43.97 -13.70 -8.35
N PHE A 16 43.90 -14.96 -7.91
CA PHE A 16 44.65 -15.42 -6.73
C PHE A 16 45.92 -16.16 -7.18
N LYS A 17 47.09 -15.74 -6.70
CA LYS A 17 48.29 -16.59 -6.72
C LYS A 17 48.29 -17.46 -5.48
N VAL A 18 47.93 -18.73 -5.63
CA VAL A 18 48.07 -19.71 -4.55
C VAL A 18 49.53 -20.17 -4.55
N LYS A 19 50.25 -19.92 -3.46
CA LYS A 19 51.61 -20.44 -3.27
C LYS A 19 51.46 -21.88 -2.75
N PRO A 20 51.92 -22.92 -3.48
CA PRO A 20 51.88 -24.27 -2.94
C PRO A 20 52.78 -24.30 -1.70
N LEU A 21 52.22 -24.64 -0.54
CA LEU A 21 53.01 -25.10 0.59
C LEU A 21 53.53 -26.47 0.17
N ALA A 22 54.81 -26.53 -0.17
CA ALA A 22 55.48 -27.79 -0.43
C ALA A 22 55.19 -28.76 0.73
N GLU A 23 54.86 -30.01 0.39
CA GLU A 23 54.71 -31.20 1.24
C GLU A 23 53.31 -31.64 1.71
N HIS A 24 52.22 -30.94 1.38
CA HIS A 24 50.87 -31.51 1.61
C HIS A 24 50.06 -31.56 0.31
N GLY A 25 49.41 -32.71 0.08
CA GLY A 25 48.56 -33.00 -1.09
C GLY A 25 47.38 -32.04 -1.26
N SER A 26 46.55 -32.31 -2.26
CA SER A 26 45.43 -31.48 -2.76
C SER A 26 44.81 -30.56 -1.71
N CYS A 27 44.77 -29.25 -1.99
CA CYS A 27 44.09 -28.28 -1.15
C CYS A 27 42.65 -28.09 -1.64
N ASP A 28 41.66 -28.29 -0.77
CA ASP A 28 40.28 -27.88 -1.02
C ASP A 28 40.19 -26.36 -0.89
N LEU A 29 39.87 -25.67 -1.99
CA LEU A 29 39.68 -24.22 -1.99
C LEU A 29 38.18 -23.93 -1.83
N LYS A 30 37.78 -23.28 -0.74
CA LYS A 30 36.41 -22.78 -0.54
C LYS A 30 36.40 -21.26 -0.61
N LEU A 31 35.53 -20.71 -1.46
CA LEU A 31 35.38 -19.27 -1.63
C LEU A 31 34.08 -18.84 -0.96
N LYS A 32 34.18 -18.04 0.11
CA LYS A 32 33.04 -17.47 0.82
C LYS A 32 32.77 -16.08 0.26
N ILE A 33 31.64 -15.89 -0.40
CA ILE A 33 31.17 -14.58 -0.84
C ILE A 33 30.24 -14.05 0.27
N ASN A 34 30.53 -12.86 0.78
CA ASN A 34 29.72 -12.20 1.80
C ASN A 34 29.29 -10.84 1.23
N ASN A 35 28.06 -10.76 0.71
CA ASN A 35 27.43 -9.49 0.30
C ASN A 35 26.05 -9.42 0.98
N ALA A 36 25.52 -8.21 1.16
CA ALA A 36 24.27 -7.87 1.84
C ALA A 36 23.02 -8.66 1.37
N TYR A 37 23.10 -9.38 0.26
CA TYR A 37 21.99 -10.10 -0.37
C TYR A 37 22.17 -11.63 -0.45
N ASN A 38 23.33 -12.18 -0.09
CA ASN A 38 23.54 -13.64 -0.10
C ASN A 38 24.65 -14.06 0.87
N SER A 39 24.35 -15.02 1.75
CA SER A 39 25.31 -15.72 2.59
C SER A 39 25.28 -17.22 2.27
N GLY A 40 26.29 -17.72 1.56
CA GLY A 40 26.39 -19.14 1.21
C GLY A 40 27.82 -19.57 0.86
N PHE A 41 28.08 -20.88 0.93
CA PHE A 41 29.33 -21.50 0.49
C PHE A 41 29.16 -22.05 -0.93
N VAL A 42 30.13 -21.82 -1.81
CA VAL A 42 30.23 -22.54 -3.09
C VAL A 42 31.36 -23.56 -2.96
N ASP A 43 31.05 -24.85 -3.09
CA ASP A 43 32.05 -25.92 -3.12
C ASP A 43 32.58 -26.06 -4.56
N MET A 44 33.87 -25.78 -4.76
CA MET A 44 34.53 -25.88 -6.06
C MET A 44 35.07 -27.29 -6.23
N THR A 45 34.27 -28.19 -6.82
CA THR A 45 34.56 -29.63 -6.85
C THR A 45 35.46 -30.11 -7.99
N ASP A 46 36.23 -29.22 -8.64
CA ASP A 46 37.25 -29.64 -9.62
C ASP A 46 38.67 -29.63 -9.02
N LYS A 47 39.41 -30.73 -9.22
CA LYS A 47 40.84 -30.83 -8.89
C LYS A 47 41.64 -29.83 -9.73
N VAL A 48 41.99 -28.69 -9.14
CA VAL A 48 42.85 -27.68 -9.77
C VAL A 48 44.28 -28.23 -9.91
N THR A 49 44.62 -28.71 -11.11
CA THR A 49 45.96 -29.22 -11.47
C THR A 49 46.67 -28.26 -12.43
N ALA A 50 46.95 -27.04 -11.96
CA ALA A 50 48.07 -26.18 -12.39
C ALA A 50 47.85 -24.75 -11.88
N SER A 51 48.95 -24.08 -11.55
CA SER A 51 48.99 -22.63 -11.34
C SER A 51 48.48 -21.90 -12.60
N ASN A 52 47.51 -21.00 -12.41
CA ASN A 52 46.81 -20.15 -13.41
C ASN A 52 45.39 -20.58 -13.83
N ALA A 53 44.60 -21.15 -12.92
CA ALA A 53 43.15 -21.21 -13.13
C ALA A 53 42.57 -19.77 -13.18
N THR A 54 41.86 -19.45 -14.26
CA THR A 54 41.16 -18.16 -14.42
C THR A 54 39.68 -18.40 -14.19
N PHE A 55 39.04 -17.63 -13.32
CA PHE A 55 37.61 -17.73 -13.03
C PHE A 55 36.92 -16.44 -13.47
N THR A 56 35.88 -16.56 -14.29
CA THR A 56 35.01 -15.43 -14.65
C THR A 56 33.74 -15.55 -13.82
N ILE A 57 33.54 -14.65 -12.86
CA ILE A 57 32.25 -14.50 -12.18
C ILE A 57 31.37 -13.66 -13.12
N LEU A 58 30.58 -14.31 -13.96
CA LEU A 58 29.47 -13.66 -14.67
C LEU A 58 28.29 -13.61 -13.72
N ARG A 59 28.15 -12.56 -12.89
CA ARG A 59 26.92 -12.36 -12.11
C ARG A 59 26.54 -10.90 -12.05
N ASN A 60 25.60 -10.54 -12.92
CA ASN A 60 24.55 -9.63 -12.52
C ASN A 60 23.24 -10.43 -12.57
N THR A 61 22.28 -10.08 -11.70
CA THR A 61 20.86 -10.48 -11.76
C THR A 61 20.42 -11.69 -10.87
N VAL A 62 19.24 -11.54 -10.21
CA VAL A 62 18.79 -12.31 -9.03
C VAL A 62 18.56 -13.77 -9.40
N ASN A 63 19.21 -14.71 -8.72
CA ASN A 63 19.09 -16.13 -9.01
C ASN A 63 19.35 -16.47 -10.50
N ASP A 64 20.30 -15.79 -11.15
CA ASP A 64 20.64 -15.97 -12.57
C ASP A 64 19.53 -15.54 -13.57
N LEU A 65 18.52 -14.77 -13.10
CA LEU A 65 17.41 -14.23 -13.89
C LEU A 65 17.70 -12.85 -14.46
N ILE A 66 17.79 -12.70 -15.79
CA ILE A 66 17.94 -11.38 -16.42
C ILE A 66 16.60 -10.63 -16.40
N LEU A 67 16.57 -9.47 -15.75
CA LEU A 67 15.37 -8.68 -15.50
C LEU A 67 15.42 -7.32 -16.19
N LYS A 68 14.28 -6.89 -16.73
CA LYS A 68 14.08 -5.58 -17.35
C LYS A 68 12.85 -4.90 -16.75
N LEU A 69 12.94 -3.59 -16.50
CA LEU A 69 11.80 -2.80 -16.06
C LEU A 69 10.78 -2.67 -17.21
N ASN A 70 9.49 -2.84 -16.92
CA ASN A 70 8.43 -2.64 -17.90
C ASN A 70 8.31 -1.17 -18.33
N LYS A 71 7.53 -0.91 -19.38
CA LYS A 71 7.42 0.43 -19.99
C LYS A 71 6.82 1.44 -19.01
N GLU A 72 5.94 0.99 -18.13
CA GLU A 72 5.22 1.78 -17.13
C GLU A 72 6.10 2.09 -15.90
N GLY A 73 7.24 1.41 -15.76
CA GLY A 73 8.16 1.60 -14.64
C GLY A 73 7.67 1.02 -13.31
N ASN A 74 6.63 0.18 -13.32
CA ASN A 74 5.96 -0.32 -12.12
C ASN A 74 6.12 -1.84 -11.88
N GLY A 75 6.91 -2.53 -12.70
CA GLY A 75 7.19 -3.96 -12.54
C GLY A 75 8.38 -4.43 -13.37
N TYR A 76 8.96 -5.56 -12.99
CA TYR A 76 10.05 -6.21 -13.73
C TYR A 76 9.56 -7.41 -14.54
N ILE A 77 10.22 -7.64 -15.67
CA ILE A 77 9.97 -8.74 -16.60
C ILE A 77 11.24 -9.57 -16.69
N ILE A 78 11.10 -10.90 -16.61
CA ILE A 78 12.21 -11.82 -16.82
C ILE A 78 12.41 -12.00 -18.31
N THR A 79 13.60 -11.69 -18.79
CA THR A 79 13.97 -11.75 -20.21
C THR A 79 14.85 -12.96 -20.54
N ASP A 80 15.54 -13.51 -19.55
CA ASP A 80 16.44 -14.67 -19.75
C ASP A 80 16.75 -15.35 -18.40
N TYR A 81 17.17 -16.61 -18.44
CA TYR A 81 17.63 -17.40 -17.30
C TYR A 81 18.92 -18.12 -17.66
N LEU A 82 20.02 -17.79 -16.99
CA LEU A 82 21.35 -18.18 -17.46
C LEU A 82 21.87 -19.50 -16.87
N CYS A 83 21.15 -20.10 -15.91
CA CYS A 83 21.65 -21.27 -15.21
C CYS A 83 21.16 -22.58 -15.85
N MET A 84 22.11 -23.44 -16.22
CA MET A 84 21.84 -24.73 -16.88
C MET A 84 21.99 -25.94 -15.94
N THR A 85 22.15 -25.71 -14.63
CA THR A 85 22.53 -26.78 -13.67
C THR A 85 21.59 -26.96 -12.49
N TYR A 86 20.77 -25.96 -12.16
CA TYR A 86 19.90 -26.05 -10.99
C TYR A 86 18.60 -26.76 -11.32
N ASP A 87 18.20 -27.70 -10.47
CA ASP A 87 16.91 -28.39 -10.61
C ASP A 87 15.75 -27.71 -9.86
N THR A 88 16.04 -26.63 -9.14
CA THR A 88 15.07 -25.87 -8.36
C THR A 88 15.26 -24.38 -8.63
N VAL A 89 14.20 -23.74 -9.12
CA VAL A 89 14.16 -22.31 -9.47
C VAL A 89 13.05 -21.64 -8.70
N ASN A 90 13.42 -20.74 -7.80
CA ASN A 90 12.49 -19.92 -7.03
C ASN A 90 12.58 -18.47 -7.50
N ILE A 91 11.61 -18.05 -8.30
CA ILE A 91 11.50 -16.67 -8.78
C ILE A 91 10.91 -15.84 -7.64
N PRO A 92 11.56 -14.74 -7.20
CA PRO A 92 11.04 -13.90 -6.13
C PRO A 92 9.81 -13.11 -6.60
N ASP A 93 8.90 -12.78 -5.68
CA ASP A 93 7.72 -11.94 -5.99
C ASP A 93 8.10 -10.52 -6.42
N GLU A 94 9.23 -10.00 -5.91
CA GLU A 94 9.68 -8.63 -6.14
C GLU A 94 11.17 -8.55 -6.44
N TYR A 95 11.54 -7.53 -7.21
CA TYR A 95 12.91 -7.10 -7.43
C TYR A 95 13.00 -5.58 -7.24
N LYS A 96 13.91 -5.14 -6.35
CA LYS A 96 14.11 -3.72 -6.01
C LYS A 96 12.81 -2.98 -5.61
N GLY A 97 11.95 -3.65 -4.85
CA GLY A 97 10.69 -3.09 -4.34
C GLY A 97 9.57 -2.96 -5.37
N LEU A 98 9.72 -3.58 -6.54
CA LEU A 98 8.68 -3.67 -7.57
C LEU A 98 8.38 -5.13 -7.89
N PRO A 99 7.13 -5.48 -8.21
CA PRO A 99 6.73 -6.85 -8.51
C PRO A 99 7.37 -7.38 -9.80
N ILE A 100 7.61 -8.69 -9.86
CA ILE A 100 7.89 -9.39 -11.12
C ILE A 100 6.56 -9.75 -11.77
N VAL A 101 6.29 -9.14 -12.93
CA VAL A 101 4.97 -9.13 -13.58
C VAL A 101 4.90 -9.93 -14.88
N GLY A 102 6.03 -10.35 -15.46
CA GLY A 102 6.02 -11.07 -16.73
C GLY A 102 7.26 -11.91 -16.99
N ILE A 103 7.10 -12.87 -17.90
CA ILE A 103 8.19 -13.66 -18.46
C ILE A 103 8.14 -13.47 -19.98
N GLU A 104 9.25 -13.02 -20.56
CA GLU A 104 9.37 -12.70 -21.98
C GLU A 104 9.66 -13.94 -22.85
N TYR A 105 9.82 -13.69 -24.15
CA TYR A 105 10.07 -14.71 -25.16
C TYR A 105 11.27 -15.60 -24.79
N ALA A 106 11.06 -16.92 -24.81
CA ALA A 106 12.11 -17.94 -24.65
C ALA A 106 12.97 -17.87 -23.38
N ALA A 107 12.56 -17.12 -22.35
CA ALA A 107 13.40 -16.81 -21.18
C ALA A 107 13.93 -18.03 -20.40
N PHE A 108 13.24 -19.17 -20.46
CA PHE A 108 13.64 -20.46 -19.87
C PHE A 108 13.62 -21.59 -20.91
N MET A 109 13.74 -21.30 -22.20
CA MET A 109 13.66 -22.33 -23.24
C MET A 109 14.76 -23.41 -23.07
N ASN A 110 14.38 -24.68 -23.17
CA ASN A 110 15.26 -25.87 -23.10
C ASN A 110 15.98 -26.09 -21.76
N HIS A 111 15.48 -25.53 -20.66
CA HIS A 111 15.98 -25.83 -19.31
C HIS A 111 15.39 -27.14 -18.77
N ALA A 112 15.83 -28.26 -19.34
CA ALA A 112 15.36 -29.61 -19.01
C ALA A 112 15.73 -30.06 -17.58
N GLU A 113 16.71 -29.42 -16.96
CA GLU A 113 17.17 -29.67 -15.60
C GLU A 113 16.20 -29.19 -14.53
N ILE A 114 15.39 -28.16 -14.80
CA ILE A 114 14.46 -27.57 -13.83
C ILE A 114 13.36 -28.59 -13.51
N LYS A 115 13.30 -29.03 -12.26
CA LYS A 115 12.28 -29.95 -11.74
C LYS A 115 11.23 -29.25 -10.89
N ASN A 116 11.69 -28.29 -10.07
CA ASN A 116 10.86 -27.52 -9.16
C ASN A 116 10.90 -26.05 -9.58
N LEU A 117 9.76 -25.49 -9.94
CA LEU A 117 9.62 -24.11 -10.39
C LEU A 117 8.58 -23.39 -9.52
N THR A 118 8.99 -22.28 -8.90
CA THR A 118 8.10 -21.36 -8.20
C THR A 118 8.01 -20.06 -9.00
N LEU A 119 6.82 -19.74 -9.50
CA LEU A 119 6.50 -18.50 -10.22
C LEU A 119 6.06 -17.39 -9.25
N PRO A 120 6.29 -16.10 -9.58
CA PRO A 120 5.90 -14.99 -8.70
C PRO A 120 4.39 -14.80 -8.69
N SER A 121 3.82 -14.48 -7.53
CA SER A 121 2.37 -14.35 -7.29
C SER A 121 1.70 -13.26 -8.13
N ARG A 122 2.42 -12.19 -8.47
CA ARG A 122 1.95 -11.05 -9.26
C ARG A 122 2.25 -11.15 -10.76
N LEU A 123 2.60 -12.35 -11.23
CA LEU A 123 2.82 -12.62 -12.65
C LEU A 123 1.52 -12.42 -13.44
N GLN A 124 1.57 -11.63 -14.51
CA GLN A 124 0.40 -11.25 -15.32
C GLN A 124 0.34 -12.00 -16.65
N TYR A 125 1.50 -12.36 -17.21
CA TYR A 125 1.59 -13.08 -18.48
C TYR A 125 2.83 -13.98 -18.56
N ILE A 126 2.72 -15.02 -19.39
CA ILE A 126 3.78 -15.98 -19.70
C ILE A 126 3.99 -15.95 -21.20
N GLY A 127 5.15 -15.43 -21.62
CA GLY A 127 5.45 -15.13 -23.01
C GLY A 127 5.68 -16.36 -23.89
N ARG A 128 5.65 -16.10 -25.20
CA ARG A 128 5.86 -17.09 -26.27
C ARG A 128 7.12 -17.93 -26.00
N GLU A 129 6.98 -19.25 -26.12
CA GLU A 129 8.07 -20.23 -26.00
C GLU A 129 8.88 -20.14 -24.69
N SER A 130 8.39 -19.40 -23.67
CA SER A 130 9.17 -19.05 -22.47
C SER A 130 9.71 -20.25 -21.71
N PHE A 131 8.99 -21.37 -21.66
CA PHE A 131 9.41 -22.63 -21.04
C PHE A 131 9.43 -23.79 -22.04
N ALA A 132 9.46 -23.52 -23.34
CA ALA A 132 9.44 -24.59 -24.34
C ALA A 132 10.65 -25.53 -24.14
N GLY A 133 10.41 -26.83 -24.04
CA GLY A 133 11.44 -27.85 -23.82
C GLY A 133 11.87 -28.05 -22.36
N CYS A 134 11.23 -27.40 -21.37
CA CYS A 134 11.48 -27.65 -19.95
C CYS A 134 10.93 -29.00 -19.49
N SER A 135 11.55 -30.09 -19.93
CA SER A 135 11.08 -31.45 -19.72
C SER A 135 11.22 -31.96 -18.27
N GLY A 136 11.94 -31.24 -17.40
CA GLY A 136 12.15 -31.65 -16.01
C GLY A 136 10.98 -31.30 -15.07
N ILE A 137 10.16 -30.29 -15.41
CA ILE A 137 9.13 -29.73 -14.53
C ILE A 137 8.03 -30.77 -14.34
N LYS A 138 7.77 -31.16 -13.09
CA LYS A 138 6.74 -32.17 -12.77
C LYS A 138 5.40 -31.57 -12.37
N GLU A 139 5.44 -30.52 -11.56
CA GLU A 139 4.27 -29.79 -11.10
C GLU A 139 4.41 -28.33 -11.54
N LEU A 140 3.37 -27.81 -12.18
CA LEU A 140 3.30 -26.44 -12.66
C LEU A 140 2.06 -25.77 -12.10
N VAL A 141 2.26 -24.76 -11.25
CA VAL A 141 1.21 -23.90 -10.71
C VAL A 141 1.35 -22.52 -11.33
N ILE A 142 0.39 -22.17 -12.18
CA ILE A 142 0.33 -20.85 -12.82
C ILE A 142 -0.33 -19.85 -11.85
N PRO A 143 0.29 -18.69 -11.57
CA PRO A 143 -0.22 -17.70 -10.62
C PRO A 143 -1.60 -17.12 -10.98
N GLN A 144 -2.38 -16.73 -9.96
CA GLN A 144 -3.78 -16.32 -10.13
C GLN A 144 -3.98 -15.01 -10.92
N GLU A 145 -2.96 -14.17 -11.02
CA GLU A 145 -3.02 -12.93 -11.83
C GLU A 145 -2.74 -13.16 -13.33
N VAL A 146 -2.32 -14.36 -13.74
CA VAL A 146 -2.05 -14.67 -15.14
C VAL A 146 -3.36 -14.76 -15.92
N THR A 147 -3.48 -13.92 -16.95
CA THR A 147 -4.68 -13.85 -17.80
C THR A 147 -4.48 -14.52 -19.16
N SER A 148 -3.23 -14.73 -19.59
CA SER A 148 -2.88 -15.35 -20.86
C SER A 148 -1.63 -16.22 -20.75
N ILE A 149 -1.63 -17.32 -21.50
CA ILE A 149 -0.47 -18.18 -21.77
C ILE A 149 -0.23 -18.17 -23.27
N ASP A 150 0.93 -17.66 -23.70
CA ASP A 150 1.24 -17.41 -25.10
C ASP A 150 1.65 -18.66 -25.89
N GLU A 151 1.83 -18.46 -27.20
CA GLU A 151 2.14 -19.49 -28.19
C GLU A 151 3.33 -20.34 -27.73
N SER A 152 3.15 -21.66 -27.74
CA SER A 152 4.18 -22.65 -27.37
C SER A 152 4.86 -22.42 -26.01
N ALA A 153 4.26 -21.66 -25.08
CA ALA A 153 4.90 -21.29 -23.81
C ALA A 153 5.46 -22.49 -23.02
N PHE A 154 4.77 -23.64 -23.05
CA PHE A 154 5.18 -24.90 -22.42
C PHE A 154 5.24 -26.05 -23.43
N GLU A 155 5.51 -25.76 -24.71
CA GLU A 155 5.65 -26.81 -25.72
C GLU A 155 6.76 -27.79 -25.32
N ARG A 156 6.49 -29.10 -25.39
CA ARG A 156 7.42 -30.18 -25.06
C ARG A 156 7.93 -30.16 -23.61
N CYS A 157 7.17 -29.59 -22.69
CA CYS A 157 7.37 -29.82 -21.25
C CYS A 157 6.87 -31.23 -20.87
N THR A 158 7.58 -32.25 -21.33
CA THR A 158 7.18 -33.66 -21.23
C THR A 158 7.12 -34.18 -19.79
N GLY A 159 7.69 -33.46 -18.82
CA GLY A 159 7.69 -33.84 -17.40
C GLY A 159 6.40 -33.52 -16.65
N ILE A 160 5.56 -32.60 -17.15
CA ILE A 160 4.44 -32.04 -16.37
C ILE A 160 3.39 -33.13 -16.16
N GLU A 161 3.24 -33.54 -14.92
CA GLU A 161 2.22 -34.49 -14.44
C GLU A 161 1.02 -33.74 -13.86
N LYS A 162 1.27 -32.63 -13.15
CA LYS A 162 0.24 -31.82 -12.48
C LYS A 162 0.29 -30.38 -12.97
N LEU A 163 -0.81 -29.93 -13.57
CA LEU A 163 -1.00 -28.56 -14.05
C LEU A 163 -2.14 -27.89 -13.29
N THR A 164 -1.86 -26.74 -12.66
CA THR A 164 -2.87 -25.88 -12.04
C THR A 164 -2.94 -24.55 -12.78
N LEU A 165 -4.09 -24.27 -13.40
CA LEU A 165 -4.37 -23.02 -14.12
C LEU A 165 -5.13 -22.04 -13.20
N PRO A 166 -4.95 -20.72 -13.40
CA PRO A 166 -5.64 -19.73 -12.58
C PRO A 166 -7.09 -19.58 -13.02
N LEU A 167 -7.98 -19.30 -12.07
CA LEU A 167 -9.41 -19.16 -12.38
C LEU A 167 -9.75 -17.91 -13.20
N GLY A 168 -8.80 -16.98 -13.35
CA GLY A 168 -8.91 -15.79 -14.18
C GLY A 168 -8.29 -15.90 -15.56
N LEU A 169 -7.79 -17.08 -15.97
CA LEU A 169 -7.19 -17.25 -17.29
C LEU A 169 -8.25 -17.06 -18.38
N GLU A 170 -7.96 -16.24 -19.38
CA GLU A 170 -8.86 -15.96 -20.49
C GLU A 170 -8.40 -16.61 -21.80
N THR A 171 -7.09 -16.78 -21.98
CA THR A 171 -6.51 -17.30 -23.22
C THR A 171 -5.40 -18.31 -22.96
N ILE A 172 -5.48 -19.45 -23.65
CA ILE A 172 -4.38 -20.38 -23.85
C ILE A 172 -4.11 -20.40 -25.35
N ALA A 173 -2.97 -19.91 -25.79
CA ALA A 173 -2.68 -19.72 -27.21
C ALA A 173 -2.28 -21.02 -27.94
N MET A 174 -1.98 -20.89 -29.23
CA MET A 174 -1.62 -21.99 -30.11
C MET A 174 -0.43 -22.80 -29.54
N SER A 175 -0.56 -24.13 -29.53
CA SER A 175 0.47 -25.07 -29.08
C SER A 175 1.02 -24.87 -27.66
N ALA A 176 0.36 -24.08 -26.81
CA ALA A 176 0.89 -23.68 -25.49
C ALA A 176 1.37 -24.86 -24.61
N PHE A 177 0.69 -26.01 -24.66
CA PHE A 177 1.03 -27.24 -23.94
C PHE A 177 1.22 -28.43 -24.88
N LYS A 178 1.57 -28.18 -26.15
CA LYS A 178 1.76 -29.24 -27.14
C LYS A 178 2.88 -30.18 -26.72
N GLY A 179 2.64 -31.48 -26.73
CA GLY A 179 3.62 -32.50 -26.36
C GLY A 179 3.90 -32.58 -24.86
N CYS A 180 3.02 -32.06 -24.00
CA CYS A 180 3.05 -32.32 -22.57
C CYS A 180 2.49 -33.73 -22.27
N ILE A 181 3.30 -34.75 -22.59
CA ILE A 181 2.86 -36.15 -22.70
C ILE A 181 2.45 -36.83 -21.39
N ARG A 182 2.58 -36.18 -20.23
CA ARG A 182 2.32 -36.78 -18.90
C ARG A 182 1.17 -36.12 -18.14
N ILE A 183 0.53 -35.10 -18.72
CA ILE A 183 -0.66 -34.48 -18.15
C ILE A 183 -1.81 -35.47 -18.29
N THR A 184 -2.44 -35.85 -17.18
CA THR A 184 -3.57 -36.78 -17.19
C THR A 184 -4.91 -36.06 -17.21
N ASP A 185 -5.01 -34.93 -16.52
CA ASP A 185 -6.26 -34.21 -16.29
C ASP A 185 -6.02 -32.71 -16.37
N VAL A 186 -6.94 -31.99 -17.02
CA VAL A 186 -6.90 -30.52 -17.08
C VAL A 186 -8.26 -29.93 -16.74
N GLU A 187 -8.29 -29.10 -15.71
CA GLU A 187 -9.42 -28.23 -15.42
C GLU A 187 -9.19 -26.86 -16.09
N LEU A 188 -9.84 -26.63 -17.24
CA LEU A 188 -9.83 -25.30 -17.85
C LEU A 188 -10.73 -24.38 -17.01
N PRO A 189 -10.29 -23.15 -16.72
CA PRO A 189 -11.07 -22.24 -15.90
C PRO A 189 -12.33 -21.79 -16.64
N PHE A 190 -13.42 -21.55 -15.91
CA PHE A 190 -14.69 -21.17 -16.51
C PHE A 190 -14.67 -19.77 -17.16
N THR A 191 -13.64 -18.98 -16.90
CA THR A 191 -13.38 -17.69 -17.55
C THR A 191 -12.68 -17.82 -18.89
N LEU A 192 -12.21 -19.02 -19.26
CA LEU A 192 -11.43 -19.23 -20.48
C LEU A 192 -12.29 -18.94 -21.72
N LYS A 193 -11.90 -17.92 -22.47
CA LYS A 193 -12.57 -17.47 -23.69
C LYS A 193 -12.03 -18.23 -24.91
N GLU A 194 -10.72 -18.43 -24.96
CA GLU A 194 -10.05 -19.00 -26.13
C GLU A 194 -9.04 -20.08 -25.74
N LEU A 195 -9.20 -21.26 -26.36
CA LEU A 195 -8.22 -22.32 -26.41
C LEU A 195 -7.69 -22.43 -27.84
N GLY A 196 -6.42 -22.10 -28.05
CA GLY A 196 -5.79 -22.01 -29.36
C GLY A 196 -5.65 -23.34 -30.09
N ALA A 197 -5.34 -23.25 -31.39
CA ALA A 197 -5.10 -24.43 -32.20
C ALA A 197 -3.95 -25.28 -31.64
N ALA A 198 -4.12 -26.60 -31.65
CA ALA A 198 -3.12 -27.55 -31.14
C ALA A 198 -2.64 -27.32 -29.68
N ALA A 199 -3.38 -26.55 -28.85
CA ALA A 199 -2.94 -26.16 -27.52
C ALA A 199 -2.51 -27.33 -26.61
N PHE A 200 -3.20 -28.46 -26.68
CA PHE A 200 -2.87 -29.71 -25.96
C PHE A 200 -2.64 -30.88 -26.93
N ARG A 201 -2.19 -30.58 -28.15
CA ARG A 201 -1.87 -31.63 -29.13
C ARG A 201 -0.75 -32.53 -28.59
N ASP A 202 -0.81 -33.83 -28.89
CA ASP A 202 0.20 -34.83 -28.48
C ASP A 202 0.29 -35.03 -26.94
N CYS A 203 -0.74 -34.64 -26.18
CA CYS A 203 -0.85 -34.95 -24.75
C CYS A 203 -1.42 -36.37 -24.57
N TYR A 204 -0.60 -37.39 -24.85
CA TYR A 204 -1.04 -38.78 -24.99
C TYR A 204 -1.72 -39.39 -23.75
N THR A 205 -1.45 -38.88 -22.55
CA THR A 205 -2.05 -39.39 -21.30
C THR A 205 -3.30 -38.63 -20.86
N LEU A 206 -3.68 -37.56 -21.58
CA LEU A 206 -4.77 -36.68 -21.19
C LEU A 206 -6.09 -37.41 -21.34
N ASN A 207 -6.67 -37.82 -20.21
CA ASN A 207 -7.89 -38.63 -20.14
C ASN A 207 -9.15 -37.79 -19.91
N THR A 208 -9.03 -36.68 -19.18
CA THR A 208 -10.19 -35.84 -18.83
C THR A 208 -9.87 -34.36 -18.97
N VAL A 209 -10.79 -33.63 -19.61
CA VAL A 209 -10.73 -32.16 -19.72
C VAL A 209 -12.06 -31.56 -19.34
N LYS A 210 -12.07 -30.65 -18.36
CA LYS A 210 -13.25 -29.83 -18.05
C LYS A 210 -13.25 -28.59 -18.94
N ILE A 211 -14.35 -28.36 -19.66
CA ILE A 211 -14.51 -27.26 -20.63
C ILE A 211 -15.76 -26.46 -20.27
N SER A 212 -15.63 -25.13 -20.22
CA SER A 212 -16.75 -24.22 -19.96
C SER A 212 -17.58 -23.95 -21.22
N LYS A 213 -18.86 -23.62 -21.02
CA LYS A 213 -19.85 -23.43 -22.09
C LYS A 213 -19.46 -22.44 -23.18
N ASN A 214 -18.66 -21.42 -22.83
CA ASN A 214 -18.31 -20.31 -23.72
C ASN A 214 -16.90 -20.38 -24.30
N THR A 215 -16.11 -21.40 -23.96
CA THR A 215 -14.74 -21.52 -24.45
C THR A 215 -14.72 -21.82 -25.95
N SER A 216 -14.09 -20.94 -26.74
CA SER A 216 -13.78 -21.21 -28.15
C SER A 216 -12.64 -22.23 -28.25
N ILE A 217 -12.79 -23.26 -29.09
CA ILE A 217 -11.84 -24.36 -29.20
C ILE A 217 -11.20 -24.34 -30.60
N GLY A 218 -9.90 -24.12 -30.64
CA GLY A 218 -9.09 -24.09 -31.85
C GLY A 218 -8.97 -25.46 -32.50
N LYS A 219 -8.69 -25.44 -33.81
CA LYS A 219 -8.49 -26.65 -34.61
C LYS A 219 -7.43 -27.56 -33.97
N ASN A 220 -7.71 -28.85 -33.89
CA ASN A 220 -6.79 -29.87 -33.38
C ASN A 220 -6.30 -29.61 -31.94
N ALA A 221 -7.01 -28.82 -31.12
CA ALA A 221 -6.61 -28.47 -29.76
C ALA A 221 -6.23 -29.70 -28.91
N PHE A 222 -6.90 -30.84 -29.12
CA PHE A 222 -6.66 -32.12 -28.44
C PHE A 222 -6.32 -33.24 -29.43
N ALA A 223 -5.71 -32.92 -30.57
CA ALA A 223 -5.31 -33.95 -31.54
C ALA A 223 -4.23 -34.86 -30.94
N SER A 224 -4.36 -36.17 -31.20
CA SER A 224 -3.43 -37.17 -30.67
C SER A 224 -3.35 -37.17 -29.13
N CYS A 225 -4.44 -36.82 -28.45
CA CYS A 225 -4.65 -37.15 -27.04
C CYS A 225 -5.14 -38.60 -26.88
N ASP A 226 -5.40 -39.03 -25.64
CA ASP A 226 -5.93 -40.36 -25.33
C ASP A 226 -7.20 -40.69 -26.15
N ASP A 227 -7.28 -41.91 -26.69
CA ASP A 227 -8.44 -42.38 -27.48
C ASP A 227 -9.72 -42.47 -26.63
N GLY A 228 -9.59 -42.58 -25.31
CA GLY A 228 -10.65 -42.59 -24.32
C GLY A 228 -10.96 -41.21 -23.71
N LEU A 229 -10.40 -40.12 -24.27
CA LEU A 229 -10.59 -38.75 -23.79
C LEU A 229 -12.06 -38.45 -23.47
N LYS A 230 -12.27 -37.84 -22.32
CA LYS A 230 -13.57 -37.47 -21.79
C LYS A 230 -13.63 -35.98 -21.53
N PHE A 231 -14.62 -35.31 -22.11
CA PHE A 231 -14.94 -33.93 -21.79
C PHE A 231 -15.96 -33.86 -20.65
N ILE A 232 -15.72 -32.99 -19.68
CA ILE A 232 -16.69 -32.62 -18.64
C ILE A 232 -17.19 -31.22 -18.95
N THR A 233 -18.51 -31.05 -19.11
CA THR A 233 -19.12 -29.78 -19.51
C THR A 233 -20.52 -29.63 -18.93
N VAL A 234 -21.11 -28.45 -19.04
CA VAL A 234 -22.55 -28.23 -18.86
C VAL A 234 -23.32 -28.50 -20.18
N ALA A 235 -24.64 -28.67 -20.07
CA ALA A 235 -25.49 -29.16 -21.15
C ALA A 235 -25.64 -28.21 -22.36
N ASP A 236 -25.35 -26.93 -22.21
CA ASP A 236 -25.56 -25.88 -23.21
C ASP A 236 -24.27 -25.45 -23.94
N ASN A 237 -23.18 -26.20 -23.84
CA ASN A 237 -21.90 -25.90 -24.50
C ASN A 237 -21.92 -26.15 -26.02
N LYS A 238 -22.24 -25.11 -26.80
CA LYS A 238 -22.32 -25.18 -28.27
C LYS A 238 -20.96 -25.26 -28.97
N ASN A 239 -19.94 -24.64 -28.38
CA ASN A 239 -18.58 -24.61 -28.95
C ASN A 239 -17.96 -26.00 -28.91
N LEU A 240 -18.10 -26.71 -27.80
CA LEU A 240 -17.62 -28.07 -27.65
C LEU A 240 -18.34 -29.05 -28.57
N ALA A 241 -19.68 -28.94 -28.70
CA ALA A 241 -20.44 -29.78 -29.62
C ALA A 241 -19.91 -29.64 -31.07
N SER A 242 -19.71 -28.41 -31.54
CA SER A 242 -19.19 -28.13 -32.88
C SER A 242 -17.77 -28.65 -33.07
N TYR A 243 -16.91 -28.54 -32.04
CA TYR A 243 -15.56 -29.09 -32.07
C TYR A 243 -15.58 -30.62 -32.16
N ILE A 244 -16.36 -31.30 -31.30
CA ILE A 244 -16.50 -32.76 -31.32
C ILE A 244 -16.97 -33.22 -32.70
N ASP A 245 -17.92 -32.54 -33.32
CA ASP A 245 -18.42 -32.85 -34.66
C ASP A 245 -17.33 -32.77 -35.74
N SER A 246 -16.30 -31.95 -35.55
CA SER A 246 -15.15 -31.85 -36.45
C SER A 246 -14.11 -32.98 -36.30
N LEU A 247 -14.13 -33.73 -35.19
CA LEU A 247 -13.15 -34.78 -34.90
C LEU A 247 -13.49 -36.10 -35.61
N GLU A 248 -12.47 -36.85 -36.01
CA GLU A 248 -12.64 -38.21 -36.57
C GLU A 248 -13.14 -39.20 -35.51
N ILE A 249 -12.52 -39.18 -34.33
CA ILE A 249 -12.91 -39.96 -33.16
C ILE A 249 -13.68 -39.02 -32.22
N LYS A 250 -14.90 -39.42 -31.83
CA LYS A 250 -15.75 -38.63 -30.94
C LYS A 250 -15.41 -38.94 -29.48
N PRO A 251 -14.85 -37.99 -28.71
CA PRO A 251 -14.55 -38.21 -27.30
C PRO A 251 -15.84 -38.36 -26.48
N LYS A 252 -15.76 -39.02 -25.33
CA LYS A 252 -16.91 -39.13 -24.42
C LYS A 252 -17.22 -37.75 -23.83
N THR A 253 -18.49 -37.50 -23.53
CA THR A 253 -18.90 -36.27 -22.85
C THR A 253 -19.70 -36.61 -21.59
N GLU A 254 -19.31 -36.01 -20.46
CA GLU A 254 -20.06 -36.01 -19.20
C GLU A 254 -20.66 -34.64 -18.95
N ILE A 255 -21.94 -34.63 -18.58
CA ILE A 255 -22.71 -33.43 -18.30
C ILE A 255 -22.74 -33.23 -16.78
N VAL A 256 -22.29 -32.05 -16.32
CA VAL A 256 -22.38 -31.60 -14.93
C VAL A 256 -23.44 -30.50 -14.79
N LYS A 257 -23.84 -30.22 -13.54
CA LYS A 257 -24.79 -29.16 -13.24
C LYS A 257 -24.13 -27.78 -13.41
N ASP A 258 -24.87 -26.81 -13.92
CA ASP A 258 -24.40 -25.43 -14.09
C ASP A 258 -24.66 -24.61 -12.81
N ILE A 259 -23.59 -24.20 -12.13
CA ILE A 259 -23.72 -23.38 -10.91
C ILE A 259 -24.02 -21.91 -11.23
N SER A 260 -23.76 -21.45 -12.46
CA SER A 260 -24.03 -20.08 -12.92
C SER A 260 -25.51 -19.78 -13.13
N LEU A 261 -26.39 -20.81 -13.07
CA LEU A 261 -27.85 -20.66 -13.13
C LEU A 261 -28.47 -20.19 -11.80
N GLY A 262 -27.69 -19.72 -10.83
CA GLY A 262 -28.17 -19.16 -9.58
C GLY A 262 -27.90 -17.66 -9.42
N THR A 263 -28.00 -17.20 -8.17
CA THR A 263 -27.49 -15.90 -7.73
C THR A 263 -26.40 -16.10 -6.69
N LEU A 264 -25.37 -15.25 -6.76
CA LEU A 264 -24.32 -15.16 -5.74
C LEU A 264 -24.74 -14.11 -4.70
N SER A 265 -24.48 -14.37 -3.42
CA SER A 265 -24.69 -13.38 -2.35
C SER A 265 -23.79 -12.16 -2.54
N ASP A 266 -24.27 -10.98 -2.10
CA ASP A 266 -23.47 -9.76 -2.09
C ASP A 266 -22.23 -9.90 -1.18
N VAL A 267 -21.10 -9.37 -1.65
CA VAL A 267 -19.86 -9.29 -0.88
C VAL A 267 -19.61 -7.82 -0.51
N PRO A 268 -19.80 -7.43 0.76
CA PRO A 268 -19.63 -6.04 1.17
C PRO A 268 -18.14 -5.66 1.20
N GLU A 269 -17.88 -4.34 1.27
CA GLU A 269 -16.56 -3.79 1.54
C GLU A 269 -15.94 -4.41 2.81
N GLN A 270 -14.67 -4.79 2.71
CA GLN A 270 -13.88 -5.39 3.77
C GLN A 270 -12.91 -4.39 4.39
N GLN A 271 -12.61 -4.58 5.67
CA GLN A 271 -11.64 -3.75 6.38
C GLN A 271 -10.22 -4.30 6.18
N TYR A 272 -9.27 -3.45 5.81
CA TYR A 272 -7.85 -3.83 5.69
C TYR A 272 -7.29 -4.34 7.03
N THR A 273 -6.66 -5.51 7.03
CA THR A 273 -6.11 -6.17 8.25
C THR A 273 -4.62 -6.48 8.21
N LYS A 274 -3.90 -6.13 7.12
CA LYS A 274 -2.52 -6.60 6.83
C LYS A 274 -2.37 -8.12 6.68
N SER A 275 -3.48 -8.82 6.45
CA SER A 275 -3.52 -10.26 6.21
C SER A 275 -4.46 -10.56 5.05
N GLU A 276 -4.46 -11.80 4.57
CA GLU A 276 -5.47 -12.26 3.62
C GLU A 276 -6.89 -12.06 4.16
N ILE A 277 -7.78 -11.61 3.28
CA ILE A 277 -9.21 -11.40 3.55
C ILE A 277 -10.00 -12.35 2.64
N THR A 278 -10.83 -13.20 3.23
CA THR A 278 -11.56 -14.26 2.51
C THR A 278 -13.06 -14.19 2.84
N PRO A 279 -13.79 -13.19 2.32
CA PRO A 279 -15.21 -13.04 2.63
C PRO A 279 -16.02 -14.22 2.08
N ALA A 280 -16.91 -14.79 2.88
CA ALA A 280 -17.77 -15.88 2.44
C ALA A 280 -18.74 -15.42 1.33
N ALA A 281 -19.11 -16.35 0.45
CA ALA A 281 -20.17 -16.14 -0.52
C ALA A 281 -21.01 -17.42 -0.69
N GLU A 282 -22.33 -17.25 -0.80
CA GLU A 282 -23.29 -18.33 -0.95
C GLU A 282 -23.98 -18.27 -2.31
N ILE A 283 -24.33 -19.43 -2.86
CA ILE A 283 -25.05 -19.54 -4.14
C ILE A 283 -26.47 -20.07 -3.91
N LYS A 284 -27.45 -19.40 -4.51
CA LYS A 284 -28.84 -19.84 -4.56
C LYS A 284 -29.23 -20.18 -5.99
N LEU A 285 -29.28 -21.47 -6.32
CA LEU A 285 -29.66 -21.92 -7.66
C LEU A 285 -31.14 -21.64 -7.95
N THR A 286 -31.45 -21.27 -9.19
CA THR A 286 -32.85 -21.05 -9.65
C THR A 286 -33.72 -22.30 -9.52
N SER A 287 -33.13 -23.49 -9.58
CA SER A 287 -33.81 -24.76 -9.35
C SER A 287 -34.24 -24.99 -7.89
N GLY A 288 -33.75 -24.18 -6.94
CA GLY A 288 -33.91 -24.39 -5.50
C GLY A 288 -33.00 -25.47 -4.92
N ALA A 289 -32.16 -26.13 -5.74
CA ALA A 289 -31.17 -27.08 -5.25
C ALA A 289 -30.12 -26.38 -4.38
N LYS A 290 -29.79 -26.99 -3.24
CA LYS A 290 -28.73 -26.51 -2.35
C LYS A 290 -27.36 -26.87 -2.92
N VAL A 291 -26.41 -25.95 -2.78
CA VAL A 291 -24.99 -26.16 -3.08
C VAL A 291 -24.15 -25.71 -1.88
N GLU A 292 -23.11 -26.47 -1.57
CA GLU A 292 -22.31 -26.34 -0.36
C GLU A 292 -20.86 -25.93 -0.70
N PHE A 293 -20.34 -24.91 -0.02
CA PHE A 293 -18.95 -24.49 -0.15
C PHE A 293 -18.00 -25.62 0.26
N GLY A 294 -16.91 -25.81 -0.49
CA GLY A 294 -15.92 -26.87 -0.29
C GLY A 294 -16.34 -28.24 -0.82
N LYS A 295 -17.63 -28.42 -1.13
CA LYS A 295 -18.17 -29.67 -1.69
C LYS A 295 -18.62 -29.52 -3.13
N ASP A 296 -19.45 -28.52 -3.43
CA ASP A 296 -20.04 -28.30 -4.76
C ASP A 296 -19.39 -27.10 -5.47
N TYR A 297 -18.78 -26.18 -4.72
CA TYR A 297 -17.98 -25.09 -5.28
C TYR A 297 -16.82 -24.72 -4.36
N ARG A 298 -15.81 -24.06 -4.93
CA ARG A 298 -14.69 -23.45 -4.20
C ARG A 298 -14.59 -21.97 -4.53
N ILE A 299 -13.94 -21.22 -3.64
CA ILE A 299 -13.67 -19.79 -3.83
C ILE A 299 -12.15 -19.58 -3.87
N VAL A 300 -11.70 -18.77 -4.83
CA VAL A 300 -10.31 -18.33 -4.96
C VAL A 300 -10.29 -16.81 -5.00
N TYR A 301 -9.33 -16.22 -4.29
CA TYR A 301 -9.19 -14.77 -4.16
C TYR A 301 -7.91 -14.31 -4.83
N VAL A 302 -7.94 -13.09 -5.38
CA VAL A 302 -6.80 -12.43 -6.01
C VAL A 302 -6.72 -11.00 -5.52
N ARG A 303 -5.53 -10.55 -5.12
CA ARG A 303 -5.27 -9.24 -4.49
C ARG A 303 -6.12 -8.99 -3.24
N ASN A 304 -6.20 -9.98 -2.36
CA ASN A 304 -7.05 -9.93 -1.15
C ASN A 304 -6.28 -9.61 0.14
N THR A 305 -5.04 -9.12 0.04
CA THR A 305 -4.20 -8.74 1.18
C THR A 305 -4.12 -7.23 1.36
N ASP A 306 -4.03 -6.49 0.26
CA ASP A 306 -3.74 -5.06 0.24
C ASP A 306 -5.00 -4.21 0.03
N ILE A 307 -4.89 -2.92 0.35
CA ILE A 307 -5.94 -1.93 0.12
C ILE A 307 -6.22 -1.82 -1.39
N GLY A 308 -7.50 -1.78 -1.75
CA GLY A 308 -7.97 -1.66 -3.13
C GLY A 308 -8.97 -2.74 -3.49
N THR A 309 -9.12 -2.98 -4.80
CA THR A 309 -10.10 -3.94 -5.34
C THR A 309 -9.52 -5.35 -5.42
N ALA A 310 -10.14 -6.29 -4.69
CA ALA A 310 -9.86 -7.72 -4.77
C ALA A 310 -10.84 -8.41 -5.74
N LYS A 311 -10.39 -9.48 -6.40
CA LYS A 311 -11.25 -10.36 -7.21
C LYS A 311 -11.57 -11.65 -6.47
N MET A 312 -12.80 -12.12 -6.62
CA MET A 312 -13.29 -13.38 -6.08
C MET A 312 -13.84 -14.26 -7.21
N TYR A 313 -13.27 -15.45 -7.36
CA TYR A 313 -13.67 -16.47 -8.32
C TYR A 313 -14.38 -17.60 -7.58
N VAL A 314 -15.64 -17.86 -7.94
CA VAL A 314 -16.43 -18.95 -7.37
C VAL A 314 -16.59 -20.01 -8.45
N ALA A 315 -15.94 -21.16 -8.31
CA ALA A 315 -15.91 -22.21 -9.33
C ALA A 315 -16.61 -23.48 -8.84
N GLY A 316 -17.50 -24.03 -9.67
CA GLY A 316 -18.13 -25.33 -9.41
C GLY A 316 -17.12 -26.48 -9.41
N ILE A 317 -17.31 -27.44 -8.51
CA ILE A 317 -16.51 -28.67 -8.37
C ILE A 317 -17.45 -29.88 -8.16
N ASN A 318 -16.92 -31.11 -8.20
CA ASN A 318 -17.64 -32.35 -7.86
C ASN A 318 -19.07 -32.47 -8.43
N GLY A 319 -19.18 -32.50 -9.76
CA GLY A 319 -20.49 -32.60 -10.44
C GLY A 319 -21.16 -31.25 -10.72
N TYR A 320 -20.47 -30.15 -10.42
CA TYR A 320 -20.82 -28.80 -10.86
C TYR A 320 -19.74 -28.19 -11.76
N GLY A 321 -20.19 -27.45 -12.77
CA GLY A 321 -19.38 -26.64 -13.68
C GLY A 321 -19.75 -25.17 -13.62
N GLU A 322 -19.02 -24.36 -14.40
CA GLU A 322 -19.14 -22.89 -14.45
C GLU A 322 -18.85 -22.20 -13.11
N GLY A 323 -19.10 -20.89 -13.05
CA GLY A 323 -18.78 -20.09 -11.89
C GLY A 323 -19.21 -18.63 -11.98
N TYR A 324 -18.80 -17.86 -10.97
CA TYR A 324 -19.01 -16.42 -10.87
C TYR A 324 -17.66 -15.72 -10.69
N VAL A 325 -17.54 -14.54 -11.30
CA VAL A 325 -16.47 -13.58 -11.00
C VAL A 325 -17.12 -12.34 -10.40
N THR A 326 -16.64 -11.92 -9.24
CA THR A 326 -17.06 -10.66 -8.62
C THR A 326 -15.85 -9.96 -7.98
N THR A 327 -16.05 -8.74 -7.53
CA THR A 327 -15.03 -7.93 -6.86
C THR A 327 -15.55 -7.42 -5.53
N PHE A 328 -14.64 -7.16 -4.59
CA PHE A 328 -14.95 -6.45 -3.35
C PHE A 328 -13.82 -5.49 -3.02
N GLU A 329 -14.16 -4.40 -2.33
CA GLU A 329 -13.20 -3.38 -1.91
C GLU A 329 -12.60 -3.72 -0.55
N ILE A 330 -11.30 -3.50 -0.40
CA ILE A 330 -10.57 -3.55 0.87
C ILE A 330 -10.16 -2.12 1.21
N ALA A 331 -10.77 -1.55 2.25
CA ALA A 331 -10.54 -0.18 2.66
C ALA A 331 -9.99 -0.08 4.08
N CYS A 332 -9.09 0.88 4.32
CA CYS A 332 -8.68 1.21 5.68
C CYS A 332 -9.61 2.30 6.23
N LYS A 333 -10.50 1.95 7.16
CA LYS A 333 -11.36 2.93 7.87
C LYS A 333 -10.64 3.72 8.95
N HIS A 334 -9.30 3.72 8.92
CA HIS A 334 -8.39 4.33 9.88
C HIS A 334 -8.81 4.15 11.35
N PRO A 335 -9.04 2.90 11.82
CA PRO A 335 -9.61 2.64 13.16
C PRO A 335 -8.70 3.12 14.30
N GLU A 336 -7.39 3.12 14.07
CA GLU A 336 -6.39 3.58 15.02
C GLU A 336 -5.43 4.56 14.37
N VAL A 337 -5.35 5.76 14.96
CA VAL A 337 -4.48 6.84 14.48
C VAL A 337 -3.58 7.36 15.59
N SER A 338 -2.45 7.93 15.19
CA SER A 338 -1.57 8.75 16.04
C SER A 338 -1.57 10.18 15.52
N LYS A 339 -1.51 11.17 16.41
CA LYS A 339 -1.52 12.59 16.05
C LYS A 339 -0.25 13.25 16.56
N VAL A 340 0.45 13.95 15.68
CA VAL A 340 1.63 14.77 16.03
C VAL A 340 1.37 16.19 15.58
N ILE A 341 1.63 17.18 16.44
CA ILE A 341 1.48 18.59 16.08
C ILE A 341 2.54 18.92 15.02
N SER A 342 2.10 19.28 13.82
CA SER A 342 2.98 19.77 12.75
C SER A 342 3.07 21.28 12.76
N LYS A 343 2.02 21.96 13.24
CA LYS A 343 1.97 23.40 13.43
C LYS A 343 1.19 23.74 14.68
N GLU A 344 1.83 24.41 15.61
CA GLU A 344 1.19 24.91 16.82
C GLU A 344 0.10 25.95 16.49
N ALA A 345 -1.03 25.86 17.18
CA ALA A 345 -2.07 26.89 17.12
C ALA A 345 -1.64 28.13 17.92
N SER A 346 -1.90 29.31 17.37
CA SER A 346 -1.72 30.60 18.05
C SER A 346 -3.09 31.17 18.46
N CYS A 347 -3.11 32.39 19.01
CA CYS A 347 -4.36 33.08 19.34
C CYS A 347 -5.20 33.41 18.11
N THR A 348 -4.58 33.66 16.95
CA THR A 348 -5.26 34.14 15.73
C THR A 348 -5.15 33.16 14.56
N THR A 349 -4.19 32.24 14.59
CA THR A 349 -3.96 31.27 13.52
C THR A 349 -4.20 29.86 14.03
N LYS A 350 -4.94 29.09 13.24
CA LYS A 350 -5.12 27.66 13.45
C LYS A 350 -3.79 26.90 13.32
N GLY A 351 -3.67 25.82 14.08
CA GLY A 351 -2.58 24.85 13.98
C GLY A 351 -3.01 23.61 13.20
N ASN A 352 -2.14 22.62 13.06
CA ASN A 352 -2.44 21.33 12.42
C ASN A 352 -1.78 20.17 13.17
N TYR A 353 -2.49 19.05 13.20
CA TYR A 353 -1.92 17.72 13.42
C TYR A 353 -1.58 17.08 12.08
N VAL A 354 -0.46 16.36 12.02
CA VAL A 354 -0.29 15.25 11.08
C VAL A 354 -0.81 14.00 11.78
N VAL A 355 -1.90 13.45 11.23
CA VAL A 355 -2.53 12.22 11.68
C VAL A 355 -1.95 11.08 10.86
N THR A 356 -1.42 10.06 11.53
CA THR A 356 -0.89 8.85 10.87
C THR A 356 -1.73 7.65 11.30
N CYS A 357 -2.33 6.95 10.34
CA CYS A 357 -3.00 5.68 10.62
C CYS A 357 -1.96 4.62 11.01
N LYS A 358 -2.14 3.97 12.15
CA LYS A 358 -1.21 2.92 12.62
C LYS A 358 -1.32 1.63 11.81
N LEU A 359 -2.45 1.46 11.12
CA LEU A 359 -2.74 0.29 10.30
C LEU A 359 -2.16 0.46 8.89
N CYS A 360 -2.67 1.38 8.07
CA CYS A 360 -2.17 1.54 6.70
C CYS A 360 -0.94 2.46 6.57
N GLY A 361 -0.56 3.20 7.61
CA GLY A 361 0.54 4.17 7.55
C GLY A 361 0.21 5.48 6.82
N GLU A 362 -1.00 5.61 6.26
CA GLU A 362 -1.44 6.82 5.58
C GLU A 362 -1.43 8.03 6.51
N LYS A 363 -1.06 9.18 5.94
CA LYS A 363 -0.96 10.45 6.65
C LYS A 363 -1.94 11.46 6.08
N PHE A 364 -2.66 12.13 6.96
CA PHE A 364 -3.57 13.21 6.61
C PHE A 364 -3.53 14.32 7.65
N ASP A 365 -3.91 15.52 7.24
CA ASP A 365 -3.92 16.69 8.11
C ASP A 365 -5.26 16.81 8.85
N GLU A 366 -5.20 17.14 10.13
CA GLU A 366 -6.36 17.49 10.94
C GLU A 366 -6.13 18.85 11.60
N GLU A 367 -7.12 19.74 11.52
CA GLU A 367 -7.00 21.12 11.96
C GLU A 367 -7.05 21.25 13.49
N ILE A 368 -6.16 22.07 14.06
CA ILE A 368 -6.22 22.51 15.47
C ILE A 368 -6.84 23.91 15.51
N PRO A 369 -7.98 24.10 16.19
CA PRO A 369 -8.57 25.43 16.34
C PRO A 369 -7.59 26.45 16.92
N ALA A 370 -7.72 27.72 16.52
CA ALA A 370 -6.97 28.80 17.15
C ALA A 370 -7.32 28.89 18.65
N LYS A 371 -6.34 29.20 19.50
CA LYS A 371 -6.50 29.27 20.96
C LYS A 371 -7.47 30.40 21.39
N GLY A 372 -7.70 31.36 20.49
CA GLY A 372 -8.42 32.58 20.81
C GLY A 372 -7.63 33.47 21.78
N HIS A 373 -8.26 34.55 22.22
CA HIS A 373 -7.68 35.41 23.23
C HIS A 373 -8.37 35.21 24.58
N THR A 374 -7.60 34.79 25.58
CA THR A 374 -8.06 34.72 26.99
C THR A 374 -7.55 35.95 27.75
N PRO A 375 -8.42 36.81 28.30
CA PRO A 375 -7.99 37.98 29.07
C PRO A 375 -7.30 37.58 30.39
N SER A 376 -6.31 38.36 30.84
CA SER A 376 -5.57 38.14 32.09
C SER A 376 -6.39 38.37 33.37
N GLY A 377 -7.57 38.97 33.27
CA GLY A 377 -8.38 39.40 34.42
C GLY A 377 -7.93 40.74 35.02
N GLU A 378 -6.65 41.09 34.89
CA GLU A 378 -6.12 42.40 35.31
C GLU A 378 -6.23 43.46 34.21
N TRP A 379 -6.70 44.65 34.58
CA TRP A 379 -6.77 45.83 33.71
C TRP A 379 -5.47 46.61 33.72
N VAL A 380 -5.01 47.01 32.54
CA VAL A 380 -3.88 47.91 32.35
C VAL A 380 -4.39 49.24 31.83
N ILE A 381 -4.02 50.32 32.52
CA ILE A 381 -4.34 51.68 32.10
C ILE A 381 -3.33 52.10 31.03
N LYS A 382 -3.80 52.33 29.81
CA LYS A 382 -2.96 52.84 28.71
C LYS A 382 -2.81 54.35 28.79
N ARG A 383 -3.91 55.03 29.11
CA ARG A 383 -4.02 56.48 29.22
C ARG A 383 -4.99 56.78 30.35
N ARG A 384 -4.52 57.51 31.37
CA ARG A 384 -5.38 58.00 32.45
C ARG A 384 -6.37 59.02 31.87
N PRO A 385 -7.62 59.03 32.35
CA PRO A 385 -8.55 60.09 32.00
C PRO A 385 -8.07 61.42 32.58
N THR A 386 -8.50 62.51 31.97
CA THR A 386 -8.33 63.87 32.51
C THR A 386 -9.72 64.49 32.62
N ILE A 387 -9.81 65.68 33.23
CA ILE A 387 -11.07 66.42 33.24
C ILE A 387 -11.59 66.71 31.82
N THR A 388 -10.74 66.82 30.79
CA THR A 388 -11.16 67.18 29.42
C THR A 388 -11.17 66.03 28.41
N LYS A 389 -10.52 64.89 28.71
CA LYS A 389 -10.35 63.75 27.79
C LYS A 389 -10.57 62.42 28.49
N THR A 390 -11.24 61.49 27.80
CA THR A 390 -11.44 60.11 28.25
C THR A 390 -10.13 59.32 28.28
N GLY A 391 -10.06 58.38 29.22
CA GLY A 391 -8.96 57.43 29.36
C GLY A 391 -9.18 56.16 28.52
N GLU A 392 -8.21 55.26 28.52
CA GLU A 392 -8.32 53.95 27.87
C GLU A 392 -7.67 52.89 28.76
N LYS A 393 -8.38 51.79 28.98
CA LYS A 393 -7.83 50.59 29.61
C LYS A 393 -8.03 49.37 28.71
N TYR A 394 -7.15 48.39 28.86
CA TYR A 394 -7.22 47.12 28.15
C TYR A 394 -6.80 45.99 29.08
N MET A 395 -7.12 44.75 28.71
CA MET A 395 -6.54 43.54 29.32
C MET A 395 -5.50 42.94 28.37
N LEU A 396 -4.54 42.20 28.91
CA LEU A 396 -3.59 41.45 28.10
C LEU A 396 -4.10 40.02 27.90
N CYS A 397 -3.92 39.47 26.71
CA CYS A 397 -4.10 38.04 26.52
C CYS A 397 -3.07 37.27 27.34
N THR A 398 -3.49 36.28 28.12
CA THR A 398 -2.59 35.45 28.96
C THR A 398 -1.57 34.67 28.12
N VAL A 399 -1.90 34.35 26.87
CA VAL A 399 -1.07 33.56 25.96
C VAL A 399 -0.12 34.44 25.14
N CYS A 400 -0.63 35.41 24.38
CA CYS A 400 0.18 36.19 23.43
C CYS A 400 0.49 37.63 23.87
N ARG A 401 -0.02 38.08 25.01
CA ARG A 401 0.09 39.47 25.51
C ARG A 401 -0.44 40.53 24.54
N PHE A 402 -1.25 40.16 23.55
CA PHE A 402 -1.97 41.11 22.72
C PHE A 402 -3.06 41.81 23.54
N ARG A 403 -3.36 43.08 23.22
CA ARG A 403 -4.39 43.87 23.92
C ARG A 403 -5.77 43.36 23.53
N VAL A 404 -6.58 43.04 24.53
CA VAL A 404 -7.96 42.59 24.38
C VAL A 404 -8.88 43.32 25.35
N ASN A 405 -10.19 43.23 25.13
CA ASN A 405 -11.20 43.92 25.92
C ASN A 405 -10.88 45.41 26.11
N ILE A 406 -10.52 46.11 25.03
CA ILE A 406 -10.20 47.54 25.09
C ILE A 406 -11.48 48.30 25.44
N THR A 407 -11.44 49.10 26.49
CA THR A 407 -12.59 49.86 26.99
C THR A 407 -12.18 51.29 27.29
N GLU A 408 -13.07 52.22 26.98
CA GLU A 408 -12.90 53.63 27.30
C GLU A 408 -13.17 53.88 28.77
N LEU A 409 -12.32 54.68 29.43
CA LEU A 409 -12.58 55.19 30.77
C LEU A 409 -13.24 56.55 30.66
N PRO A 410 -14.31 56.83 31.44
CA PRO A 410 -14.93 58.15 31.44
C PRO A 410 -13.92 59.23 31.85
N LYS A 411 -14.21 60.49 31.50
CA LYS A 411 -13.42 61.65 31.95
C LYS A 411 -13.34 61.67 33.48
N ALA A 412 -12.26 62.22 34.02
CA ALA A 412 -12.12 62.42 35.46
C ALA A 412 -13.21 63.39 35.92
N TYR A 413 -13.99 62.99 36.92
CA TYR A 413 -15.01 63.84 37.53
C TYR A 413 -14.58 64.06 38.99
N PRO A 414 -13.95 65.21 39.31
CA PRO A 414 -13.19 65.39 40.55
C PRO A 414 -14.07 65.69 41.78
N ASP A 415 -15.11 64.87 41.97
CA ASP A 415 -15.87 64.71 43.20
C ASP A 415 -15.26 63.53 43.96
N ILE A 416 -14.36 63.83 44.90
CA ILE A 416 -13.51 62.84 45.56
C ILE A 416 -14.19 62.27 46.80
N ASN A 417 -15.03 63.08 47.46
CA ASN A 417 -15.81 62.67 48.62
C ASN A 417 -17.16 62.01 48.24
N GLY A 418 -17.59 62.11 46.98
CA GLY A 418 -18.81 61.49 46.45
C GLY A 418 -20.09 62.21 46.85
N ASP A 419 -20.02 63.49 47.23
CA ASP A 419 -21.18 64.29 47.67
C ASP A 419 -21.98 64.90 46.51
N GLY A 420 -21.51 64.72 45.27
CA GLY A 420 -22.10 65.23 44.04
C GLY A 420 -21.65 66.63 43.64
N ASN A 421 -20.87 67.33 44.47
CA ASN A 421 -20.47 68.72 44.25
C ASN A 421 -18.94 68.87 44.21
N ILE A 422 -18.40 69.32 43.09
CA ILE A 422 -16.96 69.60 42.95
C ILE A 422 -16.63 70.93 43.65
N ASN A 423 -15.98 70.86 44.82
CA ASN A 423 -15.74 72.04 45.64
C ASN A 423 -14.40 72.02 46.41
N SER A 424 -14.20 72.97 47.32
CA SER A 424 -12.96 73.07 48.10
C SER A 424 -12.71 71.88 49.03
N ALA A 425 -13.74 71.13 49.41
CA ALA A 425 -13.61 69.89 50.17
C ALA A 425 -12.86 68.80 49.38
N ASP A 426 -13.15 68.66 48.08
CA ASP A 426 -12.45 67.73 47.19
C ASP A 426 -10.98 68.11 46.99
N ALA A 427 -10.73 69.41 46.79
CA ALA A 427 -9.37 69.94 46.68
C ALA A 427 -8.56 69.74 47.98
N LEU A 428 -9.21 69.87 49.14
CA LEU A 428 -8.58 69.61 50.43
C LEU A 428 -8.19 68.14 50.59
N ILE A 429 -9.04 67.20 50.12
CA ILE A 429 -8.72 65.76 50.13
C ILE A 429 -7.47 65.48 49.29
N VAL A 430 -7.40 66.05 48.08
CA VAL A 430 -6.22 65.94 47.20
C VAL A 430 -4.95 66.48 47.88
N LEU A 431 -5.05 67.65 48.52
CA LEU A 431 -3.90 68.24 49.23
C LEU A 431 -3.46 67.38 50.41
N GLN A 432 -4.39 66.91 51.24
CA GLN A 432 -4.09 66.03 52.38
C GLN A 432 -3.42 64.73 51.94
N TYR A 433 -3.91 64.12 50.86
CA TYR A 433 -3.31 62.92 50.27
C TYR A 433 -1.90 63.18 49.75
N SER A 434 -1.66 64.33 49.10
CA SER A 434 -0.36 64.67 48.50
C SER A 434 0.79 64.86 49.50
N VAL A 435 0.47 65.00 50.79
CA VAL A 435 1.45 65.17 51.89
C VAL A 435 1.34 64.07 52.96
N ASP A 436 0.75 62.93 52.61
CA ASP A 436 0.59 61.75 53.49
C ASP A 436 -0.12 62.05 54.83
N LEU A 437 -1.00 63.06 54.85
CA LEU A 437 -1.76 63.43 56.06
C LEU A 437 -3.06 62.61 56.22
N ASN A 438 -3.55 61.95 55.16
CA ASN A 438 -4.78 61.17 55.18
C ASN A 438 -4.88 60.19 54.00
N ASP A 439 -5.39 58.97 54.25
CA ASP A 439 -5.58 57.91 53.25
C ASP A 439 -7.02 57.87 52.71
N THR A 440 -7.62 59.03 52.43
CA THR A 440 -9.02 59.12 51.97
C THR A 440 -9.26 58.60 50.56
N ILE A 441 -8.23 58.62 49.71
CA ILE A 441 -8.26 58.06 48.35
C ILE A 441 -7.88 56.58 48.43
N LYS A 442 -8.90 55.72 48.37
CA LYS A 442 -8.74 54.26 48.61
C LYS A 442 -9.04 53.41 47.39
N THR A 443 -9.74 53.95 46.40
CA THR A 443 -10.11 53.24 45.17
C THR A 443 -9.37 53.82 43.97
N GLU A 444 -9.17 53.01 42.93
CA GLU A 444 -8.57 53.48 41.67
C GLU A 444 -9.46 54.55 41.00
N GLU A 445 -10.78 54.49 41.18
CA GLU A 445 -11.71 55.52 40.69
C GLU A 445 -11.48 56.86 41.38
N GLN A 446 -11.36 56.87 42.71
CA GLN A 446 -11.02 58.08 43.46
C GLN A 446 -9.64 58.62 43.06
N PHE A 447 -8.66 57.73 42.83
CA PHE A 447 -7.34 58.12 42.35
C PHE A 447 -7.42 58.78 40.97
N MET A 448 -8.17 58.19 40.03
CA MET A 448 -8.38 58.75 38.69
C MET A 448 -9.13 60.08 38.71
N ASN A 449 -10.09 60.26 39.61
CA ASN A 449 -10.80 61.53 39.76
C ASN A 449 -9.94 62.61 40.41
N ALA A 450 -9.03 62.21 41.30
CA ALA A 450 -8.09 63.12 41.97
C ALA A 450 -6.91 63.53 41.07
N ASP A 451 -6.46 62.67 40.16
CA ASP A 451 -5.45 62.96 39.13
C ASP A 451 -6.10 63.69 37.94
N THR A 452 -6.46 64.96 38.16
CA THR A 452 -7.26 65.76 37.21
C THR A 452 -6.56 65.98 35.86
N ASN A 453 -5.22 66.00 35.85
CA ASN A 453 -4.41 66.22 34.66
C ASN A 453 -3.90 64.90 34.03
N GLY A 454 -4.11 63.76 34.69
CA GLY A 454 -3.77 62.42 34.21
C GLY A 454 -2.26 62.12 34.19
N ASP A 455 -1.45 62.86 34.95
CA ASP A 455 0.01 62.70 34.98
C ASP A 455 0.49 61.55 35.88
N GLY A 456 -0.45 60.92 36.60
CA GLY A 456 -0.21 59.79 37.49
C GLY A 456 0.24 60.19 38.90
N LYS A 457 0.22 61.48 39.26
CA LYS A 457 0.61 61.98 40.58
C LYS A 457 -0.44 62.93 41.14
N ILE A 458 -1.02 62.57 42.27
CA ILE A 458 -1.96 63.43 42.99
C ILE A 458 -1.18 64.50 43.74
N ASN A 459 -1.32 65.76 43.33
CA ASN A 459 -0.55 66.86 43.92
C ASN A 459 -1.30 68.21 43.92
N SER A 460 -0.61 69.28 44.31
CA SER A 460 -1.19 70.63 44.40
C SER A 460 -1.72 71.16 43.07
N VAL A 461 -1.19 70.69 41.93
CA VAL A 461 -1.70 71.05 40.59
C VAL A 461 -3.11 70.54 40.41
N ASP A 462 -3.39 69.31 40.87
CA ASP A 462 -4.73 68.74 40.78
C ASP A 462 -5.72 69.48 41.67
N ALA A 463 -5.34 69.74 42.92
CA ALA A 463 -6.16 70.50 43.85
C ALA A 463 -6.49 71.90 43.28
N LEU A 464 -5.54 72.53 42.60
CA LEU A 464 -5.76 73.81 41.93
C LEU A 464 -6.76 73.68 40.77
N THR A 465 -6.68 72.62 39.98
CA THR A 465 -7.65 72.33 38.91
C THR A 465 -9.07 72.18 39.48
N ILE A 466 -9.22 71.44 40.59
CA ILE A 466 -10.52 71.28 41.28
C ILE A 466 -11.06 72.64 41.75
N LEU A 467 -10.22 73.46 42.37
CA LEU A 467 -10.61 74.79 42.82
C LEU A 467 -11.05 75.68 41.65
N LYS A 468 -10.34 75.65 40.51
CA LYS A 468 -10.73 76.39 39.30
C LYS A 468 -12.08 75.93 38.75
N ILE A 469 -12.36 74.62 38.75
CA ILE A 469 -13.66 74.08 38.36
C ILE A 469 -14.76 74.61 39.31
N SER A 470 -14.52 74.58 40.62
CA SER A 470 -15.50 74.99 41.64
C SER A 470 -15.97 76.44 41.51
N VAL A 471 -15.12 77.32 40.95
CA VAL A 471 -15.43 78.74 40.71
C VAL A 471 -15.75 79.05 39.23
N GLY A 472 -15.89 78.02 38.40
CA GLY A 472 -16.27 78.14 36.99
C GLY A 472 -15.17 78.67 36.06
N MET A 473 -13.91 78.68 36.50
CA MET A 473 -12.76 79.09 35.69
C MET A 473 -12.33 78.02 34.68
N GLU A 474 -12.73 76.76 34.89
CA GLU A 474 -12.39 75.61 34.04
C GLU A 474 -13.60 74.68 33.89
N LYS A 475 -13.74 73.99 32.74
CA LYS A 475 -14.88 73.12 32.41
C LYS A 475 -14.43 71.67 32.16
N ILE A 476 -15.27 70.71 32.53
CA ILE A 476 -15.09 69.26 32.35
C ILE A 476 -15.52 68.83 30.94
#